data_AF-A0A2G9XF12-F1
#
_entry.id   AF-A0A2G9XF12-F1
#
_cell.length_a   1.000
_cell.length_b   1.000
_cell.length_c   1.000
_cell.angle_alpha   90.00
_cell.angle_beta   90.00
_cell.angle_gamma   90.00
#
_symmetry.space_group_name_H-M   'P 1'
#
loop_
_entity.id
_entity.type
_entity.pdbx_description
1 polymer ?
#
loop_
_entity_poly.entity_id
_entity_poly.type
_entity_poly.pdbx_seq_one_letter_code
_entity_poly.pdbx_strand_id
1 'polypeptide(L)'
;MRKYVTLKIDGAGIRAPKGSSVLDVAIEYGICIPHLCHVPNLSDIGACRLCIVENIVNGRSKITTSCTLGVEEGMVILSNTERIKKLRRNIAELLVAQAPNSRAIQDVAVRCGVKEVRYPFRNNDCVLCGRCVRVCEEMWQARAIGFVGRGKDRRVDFPFGVRPDFCKKCGSCIYLCPMTITPCDGPMKPGKEYLCGKCESQLSMASGAMEDTCVWCELGKGFSVHDMVINERLLLFMMISMPISPSSTLPKHFFPLTAYPVSYSGSAAHDQGENCFLRPIVPVF
;
A
#
# COMPACT_ATOMS: atom_id res chain seq x y z
N MET A 1 -3.81 11.15 30.42
CA MET A 1 -4.00 12.27 29.46
C MET A 1 -2.99 12.14 28.33
N ARG A 2 -3.39 12.28 27.06
CA ARG A 2 -2.44 12.34 25.93
C ARG A 2 -1.72 13.68 26.00
N LYS A 3 -0.38 13.67 26.08
CA LYS A 3 0.44 14.88 26.02
C LYS A 3 0.56 15.32 24.57
N TYR A 4 0.17 16.55 24.27
CA TYR A 4 0.34 17.15 22.95
C TYR A 4 1.67 17.89 22.90
N VAL A 5 2.30 17.88 21.72
CA VAL A 5 3.55 18.57 21.44
C VAL A 5 3.44 19.36 20.13
N THR A 6 4.26 20.38 20.00
CA THR A 6 4.31 21.21 18.79
C THR A 6 5.54 20.84 17.96
N LEU A 7 5.37 20.68 16.66
CA LEU A 7 6.45 20.48 15.69
C LEU A 7 6.22 21.32 14.44
N LYS A 8 7.23 21.41 13.57
CA LYS A 8 7.14 22.04 12.26
C LYS A 8 7.39 21.01 11.16
N ILE A 9 6.50 20.91 10.18
CA ILE A 9 6.72 20.13 8.96
C ILE A 9 6.64 21.09 7.78
N ASP A 10 7.74 21.22 7.02
CA ASP A 10 7.86 22.15 5.87
C ASP A 10 7.44 23.59 6.21
N GLY A 11 7.74 24.04 7.43
CA GLY A 11 7.40 25.37 7.94
C GLY A 11 6.01 25.47 8.58
N ALA A 12 5.11 24.53 8.34
CA ALA A 12 3.79 24.49 8.97
C ALA A 12 3.88 24.05 10.44
N GLY A 13 3.38 24.89 11.35
CA GLY A 13 3.28 24.57 12.77
C GLY A 13 2.14 23.61 13.06
N ILE A 14 2.45 22.43 13.58
CA ILE A 14 1.52 21.33 13.81
C ILE A 14 1.49 20.99 15.29
N ARG A 15 0.31 20.62 15.80
CA ARG A 15 0.11 20.17 17.17
C ARG A 15 -0.44 18.74 17.15
N ALA A 16 0.35 17.79 17.63
CA ALA A 16 0.00 16.37 17.58
C ALA A 16 0.24 15.67 18.93
N PRO A 17 -0.38 14.50 19.17
CA PRO A 17 -0.05 13.67 20.32
C PRO A 17 1.43 13.25 20.29
N LYS A 18 2.12 13.36 21.43
CA LYS A 18 3.51 12.93 21.56
C LYS A 18 3.64 11.44 21.23
N GLY A 19 4.63 11.09 20.42
CA GLY A 19 4.93 9.72 20.03
C GLY A 19 4.13 9.19 18.84
N SER A 20 3.14 9.93 18.32
CA SER A 20 2.48 9.58 17.05
C SER A 20 3.50 9.56 15.91
N SER A 21 3.23 8.78 14.86
CA SER A 21 4.05 8.75 13.65
C SER A 21 4.06 10.11 12.96
N VAL A 22 5.24 10.58 12.55
CA VAL A 22 5.36 11.81 11.73
C VAL A 22 4.62 11.66 10.40
N LEU A 23 4.56 10.45 9.82
CA LEU A 23 3.80 10.21 8.60
C LEU A 23 2.30 10.36 8.81
N ASP A 24 1.75 9.77 9.87
CA ASP A 24 0.30 9.85 10.16
C ASP A 24 -0.11 11.31 10.38
N VAL A 25 0.67 12.04 11.17
CA VAL A 25 0.46 13.46 11.43
C VAL A 25 0.55 14.29 10.14
N ALA A 26 1.50 13.99 9.26
CA ALA A 26 1.59 14.68 7.97
C ALA A 26 0.33 14.45 7.12
N ILE A 27 -0.16 13.20 7.04
CA ILE A 27 -1.36 12.84 6.29
C ILE A 27 -2.60 13.54 6.86
N GLU A 28 -2.77 13.55 8.19
CA GLU A 28 -3.89 14.21 8.88
C GLU A 28 -3.96 15.72 8.58
N TYR A 29 -2.81 16.36 8.41
CA TYR A 29 -2.69 17.79 8.09
C TYR A 29 -2.63 18.09 6.59
N GLY A 30 -2.84 17.08 5.73
CA GLY A 30 -2.83 17.23 4.28
C GLY A 30 -1.44 17.41 3.65
N ILE A 31 -0.37 17.15 4.40
CA ILE A 31 1.00 17.18 3.89
C ILE A 31 1.31 15.85 3.21
N CYS A 32 1.52 15.90 1.90
CA CYS A 32 1.76 14.71 1.11
C CYS A 32 3.21 14.22 1.21
N ILE A 33 3.43 13.14 1.96
CA ILE A 33 4.71 12.42 1.97
C ILE A 33 4.54 11.10 1.20
N PRO A 34 5.28 10.86 0.09
CA PRO A 34 5.18 9.61 -0.66
C PRO A 34 5.45 8.38 0.21
N HIS A 35 4.58 7.39 0.14
CA HIS A 35 4.69 6.14 0.89
C HIS A 35 4.02 4.99 0.13
N LEU A 36 4.44 3.75 0.44
CA LEU A 36 3.92 2.53 -0.18
C LEU A 36 3.61 1.45 0.85
N CYS A 37 4.56 1.20 1.78
CA CYS A 37 4.41 0.12 2.74
C CYS A 37 3.51 0.46 3.92
N HIS A 38 3.19 1.73 4.16
CA HIS A 38 2.38 2.16 5.29
C HIS A 38 0.93 1.66 5.14
N VAL A 39 0.33 1.30 6.27
CA VAL A 39 -1.09 0.93 6.37
C VAL A 39 -1.58 1.55 7.68
N PRO A 40 -2.63 2.40 7.65
CA PRO A 40 -3.22 2.97 8.85
C PRO A 40 -3.55 1.90 9.89
N ASN A 41 -3.28 2.21 11.16
CA ASN A 41 -3.51 1.34 12.31
C ASN A 41 -2.67 0.05 12.34
N LEU A 42 -1.60 -0.05 11.54
CA LEU A 42 -0.61 -1.13 11.61
C LEU A 42 0.79 -0.58 11.85
N SER A 43 1.61 -1.32 12.60
CA SER A 43 2.96 -0.91 12.99
C SER A 43 3.89 -0.74 11.78
N ASP A 44 4.57 0.40 11.65
CA ASP A 44 5.41 0.64 10.48
C ASP A 44 6.80 -0.01 10.59
N ILE A 45 7.28 -0.57 9.48
CA ILE A 45 8.59 -1.23 9.37
C ILE A 45 9.59 -0.47 8.49
N GLY A 46 9.18 0.65 7.90
CA GLY A 46 10.04 1.47 7.04
C GLY A 46 10.57 0.77 5.79
N ALA A 47 9.91 -0.30 5.31
CA ALA A 47 10.43 -1.15 4.24
C ALA A 47 10.62 -0.43 2.89
N CYS A 48 9.65 0.38 2.47
CA CYS A 48 9.69 1.02 1.14
C CYS A 48 10.60 2.25 1.05
N ARG A 49 10.96 2.86 2.19
CA ARG A 49 11.81 4.07 2.29
C ARG A 49 11.38 5.31 1.49
N LEU A 50 10.20 5.33 0.87
CA LEU A 50 9.70 6.52 0.16
C LEU A 50 9.42 7.69 1.11
N CYS A 51 9.03 7.39 2.35
CA CYS A 51 8.68 8.37 3.38
C CYS A 51 9.91 9.00 4.07
N ILE A 52 11.08 8.97 3.44
CA ILE A 52 12.26 9.63 3.97
C ILE A 52 12.03 11.15 4.06
N VAL A 53 12.50 11.72 5.16
CA VAL A 53 12.44 13.15 5.48
C VAL A 53 13.73 13.57 6.18
N GLU A 54 14.06 14.86 6.12
CA GLU A 54 15.12 15.43 6.95
C GLU A 54 14.55 15.86 8.29
N ASN A 55 15.10 15.32 9.37
CA ASN A 55 14.86 15.78 10.74
C ASN A 55 16.03 16.67 11.17
N ILE A 56 15.74 17.92 11.54
CA ILE A 56 16.75 18.88 12.01
C ILE A 56 16.89 18.72 13.52
N VAL A 57 18.03 18.19 13.95
CA VAL A 57 18.37 17.98 15.36
C VAL A 57 19.63 18.77 15.68
N ASN A 58 19.56 19.71 16.63
CA ASN A 58 20.70 20.54 17.04
C ASN A 58 21.44 21.21 15.87
N GLY A 59 20.68 21.72 14.89
CA GLY A 59 21.23 22.36 13.69
C GLY A 59 21.83 21.41 12.65
N ARG A 60 21.79 20.09 12.86
CA ARG A 60 22.24 19.07 11.89
C ARG A 60 21.04 18.40 11.25
N SER A 61 21.07 18.20 9.94
CA SER A 61 20.04 17.42 9.24
C SER A 61 20.37 15.93 9.25
N LYS A 62 19.42 15.11 9.72
CA LYS A 62 19.48 13.65 9.69
C LYS A 62 18.34 13.13 8.81
N ILE A 63 18.67 12.33 7.81
CA ILE A 63 17.65 11.66 7.00
C ILE A 63 17.11 10.46 7.79
N THR A 64 15.80 10.37 7.92
CA THR A 64 15.10 9.29 8.60
C THR A 64 13.76 9.01 7.92
N THR A 65 13.11 7.89 8.25
CA THR A 65 11.76 7.56 7.77
C THR A 65 10.71 8.21 8.66
N SER A 66 9.76 8.94 8.07
CA SER A 66 8.68 9.58 8.83
C SER A 66 7.71 8.58 9.44
N CYS A 67 7.52 7.41 8.81
CA CYS A 67 6.57 6.39 9.29
C CYS A 67 6.98 5.70 10.59
N THR A 68 8.28 5.62 10.88
CA THR A 68 8.80 5.02 12.11
C THR A 68 9.27 6.07 13.12
N LEU A 69 9.21 7.35 12.77
CA LEU A 69 9.67 8.45 13.63
C LEU A 69 8.49 8.92 14.48
N GLY A 70 8.66 8.86 15.81
CA GLY A 70 7.69 9.39 16.76
C GLY A 70 7.84 10.90 16.93
N VAL A 71 6.72 11.62 17.07
CA VAL A 71 6.67 13.07 17.25
C VAL A 71 7.14 13.49 18.66
N GLU A 72 7.96 14.54 18.71
CA GLU A 72 8.57 15.12 19.90
C GLU A 72 8.48 16.65 19.82
N GLU A 73 8.58 17.31 20.98
CA GLU A 73 8.47 18.77 21.09
C GLU A 73 9.59 19.48 20.34
N GLY A 74 9.22 20.51 19.57
CA GLY A 74 10.17 21.38 18.86
C GLY A 74 10.84 20.73 17.65
N MET A 75 10.41 19.54 17.21
CA MET A 75 10.97 18.92 16.01
C MET A 75 10.71 19.76 14.76
N VAL A 76 11.68 19.75 13.84
CA VAL A 76 11.57 20.39 12.54
C VAL A 76 11.86 19.34 11.46
N ILE A 77 10.84 19.07 10.65
CA ILE A 77 10.88 18.10 9.57
C ILE A 77 10.82 18.85 8.24
N LEU A 78 11.74 18.52 7.34
CA LEU A 78 11.73 19.00 5.96
C LEU A 78 11.50 17.78 5.05
N SER A 79 10.37 17.78 4.35
CA SER A 79 9.96 16.69 3.47
C SER A 79 10.18 17.01 1.99
N ASN A 80 10.33 18.28 1.61
CA ASN A 80 10.40 18.74 0.23
C ASN A 80 11.75 19.35 -0.21
N THR A 81 12.85 19.04 0.48
CA THR A 81 14.19 19.48 0.05
C THR A 81 14.61 18.79 -1.26
N GLU A 82 15.44 19.45 -2.07
CA GLU A 82 16.00 18.85 -3.30
C GLU A 82 16.77 17.55 -3.03
N ARG A 83 17.44 17.48 -1.87
CA ARG A 83 18.13 16.28 -1.40
C ARG A 83 17.14 15.12 -1.20
N ILE A 84 16.01 15.36 -0.55
CA ILE A 84 14.97 14.33 -0.32
C ILE A 84 14.29 13.95 -1.64
N LYS A 85 13.92 14.91 -2.49
CA LYS A 85 13.33 14.64 -3.81
C LYS A 85 14.23 13.73 -4.65
N LYS A 86 15.54 14.00 -4.70
CA LYS A 86 16.52 13.17 -5.43
C LYS A 86 16.61 11.75 -4.88
N LEU A 87 16.63 11.60 -3.55
CA LEU A 87 16.68 10.28 -2.90
C LEU A 87 15.40 9.49 -3.13
N ARG A 88 14.22 10.13 -3.03
CA ARG A 88 12.93 9.49 -3.32
C ARG A 88 12.85 9.03 -4.77
N ARG A 89 13.31 9.83 -5.72
CA ARG A 89 13.39 9.45 -7.14
C ARG A 89 14.21 8.19 -7.34
N ASN A 90 15.41 8.11 -6.74
CA ASN A 90 16.25 6.92 -6.82
C ASN A 90 15.58 5.67 -6.21
N ILE A 91 14.92 5.81 -5.05
CA ILE A 91 14.20 4.71 -4.40
C ILE A 91 13.02 4.25 -5.27
N ALA A 92 12.23 5.18 -5.78
CA ALA A 92 11.08 4.88 -6.62
C ALA A 92 11.50 4.22 -7.94
N GLU A 93 12.62 4.64 -8.53
CA GLU A 93 13.25 4.02 -9.70
C GLU A 93 13.63 2.55 -9.43
N LEU A 94 14.22 2.25 -8.26
CA LEU A 94 14.53 0.88 -7.88
C LEU A 94 13.26 0.03 -7.67
N LEU A 95 12.22 0.61 -7.06
CA LEU A 95 10.94 -0.09 -6.85
C LEU A 95 10.28 -0.45 -8.18
N VAL A 96 10.24 0.48 -9.14
CA VAL A 96 9.65 0.21 -10.45
C VAL A 96 10.51 -0.72 -11.28
N ALA A 97 11.84 -0.63 -11.21
CA ALA A 97 12.70 -1.64 -11.84
C ALA A 97 12.46 -3.05 -11.27
N GLN A 98 12.13 -3.17 -9.99
CA GLN A 98 11.84 -4.44 -9.34
C GLN A 98 10.49 -5.03 -9.79
N ALA A 99 9.42 -4.25 -9.72
CA ALA A 99 8.05 -4.70 -10.00
C ALA A 99 7.32 -3.68 -10.89
N PRO A 100 7.69 -3.58 -12.17
CA PRO A 100 7.10 -2.58 -13.06
C PRO A 100 5.63 -2.94 -13.34
N ASN A 101 5.25 -4.22 -13.29
CA ASN A 101 3.91 -4.76 -13.64
C ASN A 101 2.80 -4.39 -12.64
N SER A 102 3.06 -3.45 -11.73
CA SER A 102 2.15 -3.04 -10.68
C SER A 102 1.82 -1.57 -10.85
N ARG A 103 0.55 -1.22 -11.11
CA ARG A 103 0.13 0.18 -11.25
C ARG A 103 0.48 1.03 -10.03
N ALA A 104 0.34 0.48 -8.82
CA ALA A 104 0.73 1.18 -7.60
C ALA A 104 2.21 1.61 -7.59
N ILE A 105 3.10 0.82 -8.20
CA ILE A 105 4.53 1.13 -8.26
C ILE A 105 4.80 2.16 -9.34
N GLN A 106 4.14 2.04 -10.50
CA GLN A 106 4.19 3.04 -11.57
C GLN A 106 3.72 4.41 -11.08
N ASP A 107 2.59 4.46 -10.37
CA ASP A 107 2.02 5.69 -9.80
C ASP A 107 3.01 6.37 -8.83
N VAL A 108 3.62 5.59 -7.91
CA VAL A 108 4.65 6.13 -7.00
C VAL A 108 5.86 6.65 -7.77
N ALA A 109 6.31 5.94 -8.79
CA ALA A 109 7.48 6.32 -9.59
C ALA A 109 7.25 7.67 -10.26
N VAL A 110 6.11 7.85 -10.93
CA VAL A 110 5.74 9.11 -11.58
C VAL A 110 5.57 10.23 -10.55
N ARG A 111 4.92 9.96 -9.41
CA ARG A 111 4.81 10.93 -8.28
C ARG A 111 6.17 11.38 -7.75
N CYS A 112 7.19 10.54 -7.81
CA CYS A 112 8.56 10.88 -7.40
C CYS A 112 9.40 11.50 -8.54
N GLY A 113 8.79 11.73 -9.72
CA GLY A 113 9.44 12.33 -10.89
C GLY A 113 10.35 11.35 -11.65
N VAL A 114 10.09 10.05 -11.61
CA VAL A 114 10.77 9.05 -12.44
C VAL A 114 10.12 9.04 -13.81
N LYS A 115 10.88 9.41 -14.85
CA LYS A 115 10.44 9.35 -16.26
C LYS A 115 11.11 8.21 -17.03
N GLU A 116 12.38 7.98 -16.72
CA GLU A 116 13.23 6.97 -17.33
C GLU A 116 13.85 6.12 -16.23
N VAL A 117 14.06 4.84 -16.52
CA VAL A 117 14.60 3.88 -15.55
C VAL A 117 15.93 3.35 -16.08
N ARG A 118 16.99 3.54 -15.29
CA ARG A 118 18.37 3.12 -15.65
C ARG A 118 18.62 1.64 -15.44
N TYR A 119 17.79 0.99 -14.63
CA TYR A 119 17.93 -0.42 -14.26
C TYR A 119 17.01 -1.29 -15.10
N PRO A 120 17.47 -2.50 -15.49
CA PRO A 120 16.61 -3.43 -16.23
C PRO A 120 15.42 -3.86 -15.36
N PHE A 121 14.27 -3.97 -16.01
CA PHE A 121 13.05 -4.47 -15.39
C PHE A 121 13.18 -5.94 -15.01
N ARG A 122 12.99 -6.23 -13.72
CA ARG A 122 13.09 -7.58 -13.16
C ARG A 122 11.77 -8.34 -13.19
N ASN A 123 10.65 -7.64 -13.37
CA ASN A 123 9.31 -8.23 -13.45
C ASN A 123 8.97 -9.15 -12.28
N ASN A 124 9.39 -8.80 -11.07
CA ASN A 124 9.03 -9.55 -9.87
C ASN A 124 7.62 -9.17 -9.40
N ASP A 125 6.90 -10.14 -8.85
CA ASP A 125 5.53 -9.97 -8.34
C ASP A 125 5.49 -9.44 -6.88
N CYS A 126 6.65 -9.04 -6.33
CA CYS A 126 6.74 -8.55 -4.95
C CYS A 126 7.93 -7.58 -4.76
N VAL A 127 7.67 -6.49 -4.03
CA VAL A 127 8.68 -5.51 -3.58
C VAL A 127 8.99 -5.61 -2.08
N LEU A 128 8.55 -6.69 -1.43
CA LEU A 128 8.78 -6.94 0.01
C LEU A 128 8.29 -5.80 0.93
N CYS A 129 7.18 -5.15 0.56
CA CYS A 129 6.62 -4.04 1.35
C CYS A 129 6.07 -4.46 2.73
N GLY A 130 5.77 -5.75 2.93
CA GLY A 130 5.32 -6.29 4.21
C GLY A 130 3.88 -5.96 4.62
N ARG A 131 3.07 -5.30 3.79
CA ARG A 131 1.65 -5.01 4.10
C ARG A 131 0.86 -6.28 4.45
N CYS A 132 1.02 -7.33 3.62
CA CYS A 132 0.38 -8.62 3.81
C CYS A 132 0.82 -9.35 5.09
N VAL A 133 2.11 -9.31 5.42
CA VAL A 133 2.65 -9.93 6.64
C VAL A 133 2.10 -9.22 7.88
N ARG A 134 2.16 -7.89 7.91
CA ARG A 134 1.69 -7.09 9.04
C ARG A 134 0.19 -7.22 9.29
N VAL A 135 -0.64 -7.21 8.25
CA VAL A 135 -2.09 -7.39 8.45
C VAL A 135 -2.40 -8.81 8.98
N CYS A 136 -1.67 -9.83 8.53
CA CYS A 136 -1.87 -11.20 8.97
C CYS A 136 -1.47 -11.40 10.44
N GLU A 137 -0.42 -10.71 10.88
CA GLU A 137 0.06 -10.72 12.25
C GLU A 137 -0.77 -9.84 13.17
N GLU A 138 -0.91 -8.55 12.88
CA GLU A 138 -1.42 -7.58 13.85
C GLU A 138 -2.95 -7.50 13.84
N MET A 139 -3.57 -7.45 12.67
CA MET A 139 -5.04 -7.32 12.56
C MET A 139 -5.72 -8.68 12.77
N TRP A 140 -5.21 -9.73 12.14
CA TRP A 140 -5.85 -11.05 12.19
C TRP A 140 -5.29 -11.99 13.26
N GLN A 141 -4.12 -11.68 13.85
CA GLN A 141 -3.44 -12.50 14.85
C GLN A 141 -3.25 -13.95 14.39
N ALA A 142 -3.15 -14.16 13.07
CA ALA A 142 -3.01 -15.48 12.47
C ALA A 142 -1.54 -15.83 12.24
N ARG A 143 -0.70 -14.86 11.84
CA ARG A 143 0.73 -15.09 11.51
C ARG A 143 0.96 -16.22 10.49
N ALA A 144 0.04 -16.38 9.54
CA ALA A 144 0.09 -17.44 8.54
C ALA A 144 1.15 -17.21 7.46
N ILE A 145 1.52 -15.96 7.18
CA ILE A 145 2.54 -15.60 6.20
C ILE A 145 3.63 -14.76 6.85
N GLY A 146 4.86 -14.89 6.35
CA GLY A 146 6.01 -14.17 6.87
C GLY A 146 7.09 -13.93 5.81
N PHE A 147 8.17 -13.29 6.23
CA PHE A 147 9.38 -13.19 5.39
C PHE A 147 10.22 -14.44 5.57
N VAL A 148 10.47 -15.15 4.47
CA VAL A 148 11.30 -16.36 4.42
C VAL A 148 12.56 -16.07 3.59
N GLY A 149 13.70 -16.62 4.01
CA GLY A 149 14.99 -16.41 3.35
C GLY A 149 15.69 -15.10 3.78
N ARG A 150 16.82 -14.81 3.15
CA ARG A 150 17.66 -13.63 3.40
C ARG A 150 18.24 -13.11 2.09
N GLY A 151 18.66 -11.85 2.06
CA GLY A 151 19.29 -11.25 0.89
C GLY A 151 18.40 -11.33 -0.36
N LYS A 152 18.94 -11.88 -1.45
CA LYS A 152 18.25 -12.04 -2.74
C LYS A 152 17.13 -13.09 -2.69
N ASP A 153 17.24 -14.08 -1.81
CA ASP A 153 16.26 -15.17 -1.68
C ASP A 153 15.09 -14.81 -0.74
N ARG A 154 15.08 -13.57 -0.24
CA ARG A 154 14.03 -13.09 0.66
C ARG A 154 12.71 -12.95 -0.11
N ARG A 155 11.67 -13.63 0.37
CA ARG A 155 10.32 -13.61 -0.20
C ARG A 155 9.26 -13.63 0.88
N VAL A 156 8.02 -13.32 0.51
CA VAL A 156 6.85 -13.56 1.37
C VAL A 156 6.32 -14.94 1.05
N ASP A 157 6.19 -15.79 2.06
CA ASP A 157 5.76 -17.18 1.89
C ASP A 157 5.07 -17.69 3.17
N PHE A 158 4.42 -18.84 3.07
CA PHE A 158 3.97 -19.60 4.23
C PHE A 158 5.16 -20.30 4.90
N PRO A 159 5.08 -20.60 6.21
CA PRO A 159 6.03 -21.50 6.85
C PRO A 159 6.16 -22.81 6.06
N PHE A 160 7.39 -23.17 5.69
CA PHE A 160 7.70 -24.36 4.89
C PHE A 160 7.00 -24.42 3.51
N GLY A 161 6.49 -23.30 3.00
CA GLY A 161 5.77 -23.23 1.72
C GLY A 161 4.37 -23.87 1.75
N VAL A 162 3.89 -24.29 2.92
CA VAL A 162 2.58 -24.94 3.09
C VAL A 162 1.66 -24.01 3.84
N ARG A 163 0.46 -23.75 3.28
CA ARG A 163 -0.55 -22.95 3.97
C ARG A 163 -0.96 -23.65 5.27
N PRO A 164 -0.76 -23.01 6.43
CA PRO A 164 -1.12 -23.63 7.70
C PRO A 164 -2.63 -23.62 7.93
N ASP A 165 -3.12 -24.55 8.74
CA ASP A 165 -4.56 -24.69 9.05
C ASP A 165 -5.13 -23.48 9.81
N PHE A 166 -4.30 -22.79 10.59
CA PHE A 166 -4.68 -21.55 11.29
C PHE A 166 -4.82 -20.34 10.34
N CYS A 167 -4.52 -20.48 9.05
CA CYS A 167 -4.82 -19.44 8.06
C CYS A 167 -6.33 -19.29 7.89
N LYS A 168 -6.87 -18.14 8.29
CA LYS A 168 -8.31 -17.81 8.22
C LYS A 168 -8.88 -17.72 6.80
N LYS A 169 -8.04 -17.76 5.76
CA LYS A 169 -8.45 -17.61 4.33
C LYS A 169 -9.26 -16.33 4.06
N CYS A 170 -9.02 -15.24 4.79
CA CYS A 170 -9.77 -13.98 4.69
C CYS A 170 -9.44 -13.12 3.45
N GLY A 171 -8.37 -13.43 2.71
CA GLY A 171 -7.98 -12.69 1.50
C GLY A 171 -7.33 -11.31 1.75
N SER A 172 -7.21 -10.82 2.99
CA SER A 172 -6.64 -9.48 3.27
C SER A 172 -5.22 -9.27 2.76
N CYS A 173 -4.41 -10.34 2.70
CA CYS A 173 -3.07 -10.29 2.13
C CYS A 173 -3.06 -10.00 0.62
N ILE A 174 -4.14 -10.34 -0.09
CA ILE A 174 -4.33 -10.05 -1.51
C ILE A 174 -4.87 -8.64 -1.68
N TYR A 175 -5.93 -8.29 -0.94
CA TYR A 175 -6.56 -6.96 -1.05
C TYR A 175 -5.63 -5.79 -0.75
N LEU A 176 -4.70 -5.95 0.21
CA LEU A 176 -3.72 -4.91 0.53
C LEU A 176 -2.45 -4.98 -0.34
N CYS A 177 -2.32 -5.96 -1.22
CA CYS A 177 -1.12 -6.11 -2.01
C CYS A 177 -1.06 -5.02 -3.09
N PRO A 178 0.00 -4.21 -3.17
CA PRO A 178 0.12 -3.23 -4.26
C PRO A 178 0.23 -3.90 -5.64
N MET A 179 0.63 -5.17 -5.67
CA MET A 179 0.94 -5.91 -6.90
C MET A 179 -0.30 -6.48 -7.60
N THR A 180 -1.45 -6.52 -6.94
CA THR A 180 -2.70 -7.04 -7.52
C THR A 180 -3.42 -6.03 -8.39
N ILE A 181 -2.86 -4.83 -8.54
CA ILE A 181 -3.46 -3.74 -9.29
C ILE A 181 -2.94 -3.80 -10.71
N THR A 182 -3.84 -4.10 -11.65
CA THR A 182 -3.55 -4.23 -13.06
C THR A 182 -2.74 -3.02 -13.56
N PRO A 183 -1.54 -3.25 -14.13
CA PRO A 183 -0.70 -2.17 -14.65
C PRO A 183 -1.40 -1.47 -15.81
N CYS A 184 -0.97 -0.24 -16.11
CA CYS A 184 -1.35 0.38 -17.38
C CYS A 184 -0.60 -0.29 -18.54
N ASP A 185 -1.11 -0.16 -19.77
CA ASP A 185 -0.50 -0.68 -21.01
C ASP A 185 0.81 0.04 -21.42
N GLY A 186 1.51 0.66 -20.47
CA GLY A 186 2.82 1.26 -20.71
C GLY A 186 3.80 0.21 -21.25
N PRO A 187 4.89 0.61 -21.92
CA PRO A 187 5.82 -0.35 -22.50
C PRO A 187 6.58 -1.08 -21.37
N MET A 188 6.08 -2.25 -21.01
CA MET A 188 6.62 -3.14 -19.98
C MET A 188 7.48 -4.25 -20.57
N LYS A 189 8.10 -3.99 -21.73
CA LYS A 189 8.84 -5.00 -22.49
C LYS A 189 10.32 -4.92 -22.17
N PRO A 190 11.02 -6.06 -22.00
CA PRO A 190 12.49 -6.06 -21.85
C PRO A 190 13.16 -5.22 -22.93
N GLY A 191 14.06 -4.30 -22.56
CA GLY A 191 14.76 -3.39 -23.48
C GLY A 191 13.97 -2.12 -23.86
N LYS A 192 12.82 -1.85 -23.22
CA LYS A 192 12.08 -0.58 -23.32
C LYS A 192 11.70 -0.09 -21.93
N GLU A 193 12.69 0.27 -21.11
CA GLU A 193 12.55 0.72 -19.72
C GLU A 193 11.98 2.15 -19.58
N TYR A 194 10.84 2.41 -20.23
CA TYR A 194 10.16 3.70 -20.23
C TYR A 194 8.79 3.58 -19.53
N LEU A 195 8.51 4.49 -18.61
CA LEU A 195 7.19 4.61 -18.01
C LEU A 195 6.31 5.49 -18.91
N CYS A 196 5.15 4.99 -19.34
CA CYS A 196 4.30 5.80 -20.19
C CYS A 196 3.83 7.06 -19.44
N GLY A 197 4.09 8.25 -19.98
CA GLY A 197 3.73 9.54 -19.39
C GLY A 197 2.23 9.82 -19.27
N LYS A 198 1.34 8.82 -19.44
CA LYS A 198 -0.12 8.99 -19.28
C LYS A 198 -0.51 9.40 -17.85
N CYS A 199 0.26 8.97 -16.86
CA CYS A 199 0.10 9.40 -15.47
C CYS A 199 0.65 10.83 -15.26
N GLU A 200 1.73 11.18 -15.96
CA GLU A 200 2.33 12.52 -15.92
C GLU A 200 1.39 13.55 -16.58
N SER A 201 0.69 13.19 -17.67
CA SER A 201 -0.27 14.09 -18.31
C SER A 201 -1.48 14.40 -17.43
N GLN A 202 -1.88 13.49 -16.54
CA GLN A 202 -2.91 13.76 -15.53
C GLN A 202 -2.40 14.71 -14.44
N LEU A 203 -1.12 14.64 -14.07
CA LEU A 203 -0.48 15.58 -13.14
C LEU A 203 -0.22 16.95 -13.77
N SER A 204 0.06 17.03 -15.07
CA SER A 204 0.29 18.31 -15.76
C SER A 204 -1.00 19.10 -16.00
N MET A 205 -2.15 18.43 -16.11
CA MET A 205 -3.46 19.10 -16.12
C MET A 205 -3.82 19.68 -14.74
N ALA A 206 -3.22 19.12 -13.69
CA ALA A 206 -3.33 19.53 -12.30
C ALA A 206 -2.35 20.67 -11.94
N SER A 207 -1.19 20.76 -12.61
CA SER A 207 -0.11 21.72 -12.29
C SER A 207 -0.40 23.19 -12.63
N GLY A 208 -1.65 23.54 -12.94
CA GLY A 208 -2.13 24.94 -12.84
C GLY A 208 -2.44 25.36 -11.40
N ALA A 209 -2.50 24.41 -10.46
CA ALA A 209 -2.56 24.66 -9.02
C ALA A 209 -1.15 24.53 -8.43
N MET A 210 -0.79 25.46 -7.54
CA MET A 210 0.51 25.62 -6.85
C MET A 210 1.29 24.33 -6.59
N GLU A 211 2.64 24.42 -6.67
CA GLU A 211 3.65 23.35 -6.50
C GLU A 211 3.53 22.48 -5.24
N ASP A 212 2.62 22.81 -4.31
CA ASP A 212 2.44 22.16 -3.01
C ASP A 212 1.00 21.69 -2.73
N THR A 213 0.08 21.76 -3.69
CA THR A 213 -1.29 21.23 -3.51
C THR A 213 -1.42 19.86 -4.15
N CYS A 214 -1.80 18.84 -3.37
CA CYS A 214 -2.22 17.56 -3.91
C CYS A 214 -3.48 17.77 -4.74
N VAL A 215 -3.32 17.96 -6.04
CA VAL A 215 -4.46 17.86 -6.94
C VAL A 215 -4.92 16.43 -6.86
N TRP A 216 -6.21 16.29 -6.62
CA TRP A 216 -6.93 15.05 -6.35
C TRP A 216 -6.89 14.12 -7.57
N CYS A 217 -5.68 13.67 -7.88
CA CYS A 217 -5.38 12.78 -8.97
C CYS A 217 -5.71 11.38 -8.47
N GLU A 218 -6.47 10.63 -9.27
CA GLU A 218 -6.76 9.23 -9.00
C GLU A 218 -5.50 8.35 -8.98
N LEU A 219 -4.32 8.90 -9.28
CA LEU A 219 -3.04 8.30 -8.94
C LEU A 219 -3.11 7.81 -7.51
N GLY A 220 -2.81 6.55 -7.28
CA GLY A 220 -2.84 6.01 -5.94
C GLY A 220 -4.22 5.74 -5.33
N LYS A 221 -5.32 5.76 -6.11
CA LYS A 221 -6.56 5.07 -5.70
C LYS A 221 -6.31 3.60 -5.37
N GLY A 222 -5.23 3.01 -5.88
CA GLY A 222 -4.72 1.69 -5.48
C GLY A 222 -4.02 1.61 -4.12
N PHE A 223 -3.71 2.74 -3.48
CA PHE A 223 -3.22 2.78 -2.09
C PHE A 223 -4.37 2.74 -1.08
N SER A 224 -5.62 2.67 -1.53
CA SER A 224 -6.85 2.88 -0.77
C SER A 224 -6.88 2.16 0.57
N VAL A 225 -6.54 2.95 1.58
CA VAL A 225 -7.17 2.91 2.91
C VAL A 225 -8.09 4.14 3.07
N HIS A 226 -8.24 4.96 2.02
CA HIS A 226 -9.17 6.10 2.01
C HIS A 226 -10.65 5.70 2.08
N ASP A 227 -11.03 4.47 1.70
CA ASP A 227 -12.42 4.02 1.83
C ASP A 227 -12.83 3.65 3.27
N MET A 228 -11.89 3.56 4.23
CA MET A 228 -12.24 3.32 5.64
C MET A 228 -12.66 4.58 6.40
N VAL A 229 -12.38 5.79 5.89
CA VAL A 229 -12.67 7.04 6.61
C VAL A 229 -14.03 7.65 6.22
N ILE A 230 -14.63 7.23 5.09
CA ILE A 230 -15.91 7.80 4.61
C ILE A 230 -17.11 6.85 4.78
N ASN A 231 -16.91 5.60 5.20
CA ASN A 231 -18.03 4.65 5.31
C ASN A 231 -18.18 4.07 6.73
N GLU A 232 -19.02 4.72 7.55
CA GLU A 232 -19.48 4.20 8.85
C GLU A 232 -20.13 2.80 8.76
N ARG A 233 -20.40 2.27 7.56
CA ARG A 233 -21.01 0.96 7.36
C ARG A 233 -20.09 -0.25 7.59
N LEU A 234 -18.75 -0.10 7.52
CA LEU A 234 -17.86 -1.26 7.69
C LEU A 234 -17.65 -1.66 9.16
N LEU A 235 -17.68 -0.68 10.08
CA LEU A 235 -17.63 -0.94 11.53
C LEU A 235 -18.85 -1.75 11.99
N LEU A 236 -20.02 -1.51 11.38
CA LEU A 236 -21.25 -2.23 11.72
C LEU A 236 -21.20 -3.70 11.29
N PHE A 237 -20.54 -4.03 10.16
CA PHE A 237 -20.39 -5.41 9.71
C PHE A 237 -19.43 -6.24 10.56
N MET A 238 -18.40 -5.61 11.15
CA MET A 238 -17.43 -6.30 12.01
C MET A 238 -17.97 -6.63 13.42
N MET A 239 -18.99 -5.90 13.92
CA MET A 239 -19.58 -6.20 15.23
C MET A 239 -20.64 -7.32 15.20
N ILE A 240 -21.19 -7.66 14.03
CA ILE A 240 -22.32 -8.62 13.91
C ILE A 240 -21.84 -10.08 13.76
N SER A 241 -20.54 -10.33 13.55
CA SER A 241 -20.00 -11.67 13.26
C SER A 241 -19.23 -12.31 14.41
N MET A 242 -19.70 -12.17 15.64
CA MET A 242 -19.37 -13.08 16.75
C MET A 242 -20.58 -13.94 17.08
N PRO A 243 -20.57 -15.27 16.82
CA PRO A 243 -21.63 -16.13 17.32
C PRO A 243 -21.34 -16.45 18.79
N ILE A 244 -22.12 -15.86 19.69
CA ILE A 244 -22.42 -16.47 20.97
C ILE A 244 -23.64 -17.36 20.72
N SER A 245 -23.47 -18.67 20.72
CA SER A 245 -24.56 -19.61 21.00
C SER A 245 -24.60 -19.80 22.54
N PRO A 246 -25.77 -20.05 23.18
CA PRO A 246 -26.68 -21.13 22.80
C PRO A 246 -28.19 -20.83 22.91
N SER A 247 -28.94 -21.74 22.28
CA SER A 247 -30.30 -22.19 22.62
C SER A 247 -31.54 -21.52 22.00
N SER A 248 -32.40 -22.43 21.53
CA SER A 248 -33.86 -22.38 21.36
C SER A 248 -34.48 -21.78 20.10
N THR A 249 -35.14 -22.70 19.38
CA THR A 249 -36.40 -22.57 18.65
C THR A 249 -36.47 -21.71 17.37
N LEU A 250 -36.56 -22.43 16.24
CA LEU A 250 -37.13 -22.00 14.97
C LEU A 250 -38.50 -21.32 15.18
N PRO A 251 -38.87 -20.36 14.31
CA PRO A 251 -39.79 -20.75 13.25
C PRO A 251 -39.40 -20.25 11.86
N LYS A 252 -39.88 -21.05 10.91
CA LYS A 252 -39.87 -20.86 9.46
C LYS A 252 -40.56 -19.54 9.11
N HIS A 253 -39.93 -18.67 8.32
CA HIS A 253 -40.61 -17.97 7.21
C HIS A 253 -39.58 -17.46 6.19
N PHE A 254 -39.69 -18.07 5.01
CA PHE A 254 -39.16 -17.66 3.72
C PHE A 254 -39.65 -16.24 3.35
N PHE A 255 -38.77 -15.37 2.84
CA PHE A 255 -38.98 -14.56 1.63
C PHE A 255 -37.61 -14.09 1.10
N PRO A 256 -37.39 -14.03 -0.23
CA PRO A 256 -36.07 -14.05 -0.84
C PRO A 256 -35.51 -12.65 -1.11
N LEU A 257 -34.20 -12.48 -0.92
CA LEU A 257 -33.44 -11.37 -1.49
C LEU A 257 -33.26 -11.63 -2.99
N THR A 258 -33.84 -10.74 -3.80
CA THR A 258 -33.62 -10.65 -5.24
C THR A 258 -32.14 -10.40 -5.53
N ALA A 259 -31.50 -11.39 -6.15
CA ALA A 259 -30.18 -11.27 -6.74
C ALA A 259 -30.25 -10.41 -8.01
N TYR A 260 -29.37 -9.42 -8.12
CA TYR A 260 -29.04 -8.81 -9.41
C TYR A 260 -28.09 -9.76 -10.16
N PRO A 261 -28.39 -10.13 -11.42
CA PRO A 261 -27.56 -11.05 -12.18
C PRO A 261 -26.35 -10.32 -12.78
N VAL A 262 -25.15 -10.80 -12.49
CA VAL A 262 -23.99 -10.58 -13.36
C VAL A 262 -24.02 -11.69 -14.39
N SER A 263 -24.46 -11.34 -15.60
CA SER A 263 -24.53 -12.25 -16.74
C SER A 263 -23.13 -12.72 -17.15
N TYR A 264 -22.83 -13.98 -16.84
CA TYR A 264 -21.78 -14.76 -17.50
C TYR A 264 -22.46 -15.58 -18.60
N SER A 265 -22.17 -15.28 -19.86
CA SER A 265 -22.49 -16.19 -20.97
C SER A 265 -21.50 -17.35 -20.92
N GLY A 266 -21.99 -18.52 -20.48
CA GLY A 266 -21.27 -19.77 -20.55
C GLY A 266 -21.34 -20.41 -21.93
N SER A 267 -20.29 -21.11 -22.29
CA SER A 267 -20.37 -22.32 -23.10
C SER A 267 -19.61 -23.42 -22.37
N ALA A 268 -20.30 -24.52 -22.13
CA ALA A 268 -19.89 -25.64 -21.31
C ALA A 268 -19.14 -26.70 -22.13
N ALA A 269 -18.14 -27.35 -21.53
CA ALA A 269 -17.79 -28.74 -21.81
C ALA A 269 -16.96 -29.35 -20.65
N HIS A 270 -17.58 -30.31 -19.97
CA HIS A 270 -17.05 -31.52 -19.33
C HIS A 270 -15.72 -31.53 -18.52
N ASP A 271 -15.90 -31.70 -17.21
CA ASP A 271 -15.51 -32.85 -16.36
C ASP A 271 -14.02 -33.25 -16.13
N GLN A 272 -13.75 -33.51 -14.84
CA GLN A 272 -12.68 -34.28 -14.18
C GLN A 272 -11.32 -33.62 -13.86
N GLY A 273 -11.10 -33.45 -12.54
CA GLY A 273 -9.96 -34.06 -11.85
C GLY A 273 -8.59 -33.37 -11.90
N GLU A 274 -8.07 -33.11 -10.70
CA GLU A 274 -6.64 -33.09 -10.33
C GLU A 274 -5.84 -31.75 -10.37
N ASN A 275 -5.22 -31.48 -9.21
CA ASN A 275 -3.99 -30.72 -8.99
C ASN A 275 -3.93 -29.22 -9.33
N CYS A 276 -4.41 -28.40 -8.38
CA CYS A 276 -4.18 -26.95 -8.38
C CYS A 276 -2.80 -26.59 -7.79
N PHE A 277 -1.75 -26.87 -8.57
CA PHE A 277 -0.48 -26.16 -8.54
C PHE A 277 -0.29 -25.57 -9.95
N LEU A 278 0.27 -24.35 -10.02
CA LEU A 278 0.94 -23.69 -11.17
C LEU A 278 0.33 -22.34 -11.63
N ARG A 279 1.18 -21.32 -11.47
CA ARG A 279 1.61 -20.30 -12.45
C ARG A 279 0.53 -19.40 -13.10
N PRO A 280 0.60 -18.06 -12.93
CA PRO A 280 -0.08 -17.16 -13.83
C PRO A 280 0.65 -17.12 -15.17
N ILE A 281 0.00 -17.67 -16.19
CA ILE A 281 0.36 -17.51 -17.60
C ILE A 281 -0.06 -16.09 -18.01
N VAL A 282 0.90 -15.31 -18.49
CA VAL A 282 0.66 -14.03 -19.17
C VAL A 282 0.04 -14.35 -20.54
N PRO A 283 -1.14 -13.82 -20.90
CA PRO A 283 -1.65 -14.01 -22.26
C PRO A 283 -0.81 -13.16 -23.22
N VAL A 284 -0.18 -13.82 -24.19
CA VAL A 284 0.39 -13.20 -25.38
C VAL A 284 -0.75 -13.01 -26.36
N PHE A 285 -1.14 -11.77 -26.61
CA PHE A 285 -1.77 -11.31 -27.85
C PHE A 285 -1.19 -9.93 -28.18
#